data_AF-A0A7V2IJV7-F1
#
_entry.id   AF-A0A7V2IJV7-F1
#
_cell.length_a   1.000
_cell.length_b   1.000
_cell.length_c   1.000
_cell.angle_alpha   90.00
_cell.angle_beta   90.00
_cell.angle_gamma   90.00
#
_symmetry.space_group_name_H-M   'P 1'
#
loop_
_entity.id
_entity.type
_entity.pdbx_description
1 polymer ?
#
loop_
_entity_poly.entity_id
_entity_poly.type
_entity_poly.pdbx_seq_one_letter_code
_entity_poly.pdbx_strand_id
1 'polypeptide(L)' 'MEKILNSSVIGEYMFIISKPYRDNWRAYSKIFLEKIRIPILNKDEIEKLRMLSKKEEIDEFVLWLYEGKRTGKVFVSKLF' A
#
# COMPACT_ATOMS: atom_id res chain seq x y z
N MET A 1 -3.57 -5.07 9.11
CA MET A 1 -2.66 -3.90 9.05
C MET A 1 -1.27 -4.32 8.64
N GLU A 2 -0.55 -5.12 9.43
CA GLU A 2 0.81 -5.59 9.10
C GLU A 2 0.94 -6.21 7.71
N LYS A 3 0.02 -7.11 7.33
CA LYS A 3 0.00 -7.73 5.99
C LYS A 3 -0.11 -6.72 4.83
N ILE A 4 -0.82 -5.61 5.04
CA ILE A 4 -0.94 -4.54 4.02
C ILE A 4 0.38 -3.79 3.93
N LEU A 5 0.96 -3.41 5.07
CA LEU A 5 2.22 -2.66 5.11
C LEU A 5 3.41 -3.47 4.57
N ASN A 6 3.38 -4.78 4.72
CA ASN A 6 4.39 -5.70 4.20
C ASN A 6 4.14 -6.15 2.75
N SER A 7 3.09 -5.64 2.10
CA SER A 7 2.81 -5.96 0.70
C SER A 7 3.81 -5.30 -0.25
N SER A 8 4.03 -5.95 -1.38
CA SER A 8 4.86 -5.41 -2.47
C SER A 8 4.27 -4.11 -3.02
N VAL A 9 2.94 -3.95 -2.98
CA VAL A 9 2.20 -2.74 -3.40
C VAL A 9 2.61 -1.52 -2.57
N ILE A 10 2.70 -1.66 -1.24
CA ILE A 10 3.16 -0.57 -0.37
C ILE A 10 4.66 -0.31 -0.58
N GLY A 11 5.46 -1.36 -0.76
CA GLY A 11 6.89 -1.24 -1.06
C GLY A 11 7.15 -0.43 -2.34
N GLU A 12 6.41 -0.72 -3.41
CA GLU A 12 6.50 -0.01 -4.69
C GLU A 12 5.98 1.43 -4.59
N TYR A 13 4.86 1.65 -3.89
CA TYR A 13 4.37 3.00 -3.64
C TYR A 13 5.39 3.84 -2.88
N MET A 14 5.97 3.28 -1.82
CA MET A 14 7.04 3.89 -1.05
C MET A 14 8.27 4.18 -1.90
N PHE A 15 8.61 3.29 -2.83
CA PHE A 15 9.66 3.50 -3.80
C PHE A 15 9.34 4.64 -4.78
N ILE A 16 8.10 4.81 -5.21
CA ILE A 16 7.75 5.90 -6.12
C ILE A 16 7.75 7.25 -5.40
N ILE A 17 7.20 7.32 -4.18
CA ILE A 17 7.04 8.60 -3.47
C ILE A 17 8.30 9.06 -2.75
N SER A 18 9.21 8.15 -2.38
CA SER A 18 10.42 8.52 -1.67
C SER A 18 11.45 9.13 -2.63
N LYS A 19 12.00 10.28 -2.24
CA LYS A 19 13.12 10.89 -2.96
C LYS A 19 14.40 10.12 -2.61
N PRO A 20 15.21 9.69 -3.59
CA PRO A 20 16.52 9.11 -3.29
C PRO A 20 17.38 10.18 -2.61
N TYR A 21 17.98 9.83 -1.46
CA TYR A 21 19.04 10.60 -0.82
C TYR A 21 20.41 10.15 -1.39
N ARG A 22 21.50 10.82 -1.02
CA ARG A 22 22.85 10.40 -1.41
C ARG A 22 23.08 8.92 -1.04
N ASP A 23 23.79 8.21 -1.92
CA ASP A 23 24.10 6.78 -1.83
C ASP A 23 22.91 5.80 -1.97
N ASN A 24 21.86 6.17 -2.72
CA ASN A 24 20.66 5.35 -2.96
C ASN A 24 19.84 5.00 -1.71
N TRP A 25 20.17 5.58 -0.55
CA TRP A 25 19.35 5.46 0.65
C TRP A 25 18.08 6.28 0.50
N ARG A 26 16.93 5.65 0.76
CA ARG A 26 15.61 6.30 0.68
C ARG A 26 15.17 6.71 2.08
N ALA A 27 15.05 8.00 2.31
CA ALA A 27 14.53 8.51 3.57
C ALA A 27 12.99 8.47 3.53
N TYR A 28 12.40 7.55 4.29
CA TYR A 28 10.95 7.52 4.56
C TYR A 28 10.60 8.58 5.61
N SER A 29 10.80 9.86 5.29
CA SER A 29 10.40 10.97 6.16
C SER A 29 8.92 10.87 6.52
N LYS A 30 8.55 11.33 7.72
CA LYS A 30 7.16 11.39 8.22
C LYS A 30 6.19 11.98 7.20
N ILE A 31 6.65 12.97 6.43
CA ILE A 31 5.89 13.64 5.35
C ILE A 31 5.47 12.66 4.24
N PHE A 32 6.25 11.61 3.97
CA PHE A 32 5.91 10.58 2.98
C PHE A 32 4.99 9.51 3.57
N LEU A 33 5.20 9.12 4.82
CA LEU A 33 4.31 8.20 5.53
C LEU A 33 2.88 8.76 5.62
N GLU A 34 2.74 10.07 5.86
CA GLU A 34 1.45 10.77 5.87
C GLU A 34 0.74 10.78 4.50
N LYS A 35 1.46 10.52 3.40
CA LYS A 35 0.88 10.39 2.06
C LYS A 35 0.41 8.97 1.74
N ILE A 36 0.72 7.98 2.57
CA ILE A 36 0.22 6.62 2.41
C ILE A 36 -1.23 6.60 2.88
N ARG A 37 -2.14 6.35 1.95
CA ARG A 37 -3.55 6.15 2.27
C ARG A 37 -3.79 4.67 2.43
N ILE A 38 -4.16 4.22 3.62
CA ILE A 38 -4.54 2.82 3.86
C ILE A 38 -6.03 2.68 3.50
N PRO A 39 -6.44 1.68 2.70
CA PRO A 39 -7.84 1.45 2.40
C PRO A 39 -8.63 1.13 3.67
N ILE A 40 -9.83 1.70 3.79
CA ILE A 40 -10.75 1.37 4.88
C ILE A 40 -11.41 0.04 4.53
N LEU A 41 -11.13 -0.99 5.34
CA LEU A 41 -11.67 -2.32 5.16
C LEU A 41 -13.00 -2.49 5.90
N ASN A 42 -13.94 -3.19 5.27
CA ASN A 42 -15.12 -3.74 5.95
C ASN A 42 -14.78 -5.05 6.70
N LYS A 43 -15.75 -5.60 7.43
CA LYS A 43 -15.53 -6.82 8.24
C LYS A 43 -15.13 -8.03 7.38
N ASP A 44 -15.79 -8.23 6.23
CA ASP A 44 -15.51 -9.35 5.33
C ASP A 44 -14.10 -9.27 4.73
N GLU A 45 -13.65 -8.06 4.37
CA GLU A 45 -12.30 -7.79 3.86
C GLU A 45 -11.23 -8.01 4.93
N ILE A 46 -11.53 -7.67 6.19
CA ILE A 46 -10.65 -7.94 7.33
C ILE A 46 -10.52 -9.46 7.54
N GLU A 47 -11.62 -10.20 7.53
CA GLU A 47 -11.61 -11.65 7.68
C GLU A 47 -10.87 -12.33 6.53
N LYS A 48 -11.14 -11.92 5.29
CA LYS A 48 -10.42 -12.39 4.11
C LYS A 48 -8.91 -12.15 4.26
N LEU A 49 -8.49 -10.93 4.61
CA LEU A 49 -7.06 -10.62 4.83
C LEU A 49 -6.44 -11.47 5.95
N ARG A 50 -7.20 -11.81 6.99
CA ARG A 50 -6.72 -12.66 8.09
C ARG A 50 -6.47 -14.10 7.60
N MET A 51 -7.34 -14.62 6.74
CA MET A 51 -7.25 -15.98 6.20
C MET A 51 -6.12 -16.17 5.19
N LEU A 52 -5.76 -15.13 4.43
CA LEU A 52 -4.68 -15.20 3.45
C LEU A 52 -3.32 -15.39 4.13
N SER A 53 -2.55 -16.41 3.72
CA SER A 53 -1.21 -16.68 4.27
C SER A 53 -0.09 -16.56 3.23
N LYS A 54 -0.41 -16.74 1.94
CA LYS A 54 0.57 -16.60 0.86
C LYS A 54 0.77 -15.14 0.51
N LYS A 55 2.03 -14.76 0.30
CA LYS A 55 2.41 -13.38 0.03
C LYS A 55 1.78 -12.87 -1.26
N GLU A 56 1.75 -13.71 -2.29
CA GLU A 56 1.23 -13.38 -3.62
C GLU A 56 -0.27 -13.07 -3.54
N GLU A 57 -1.05 -13.90 -2.83
CA GLU A 57 -2.49 -13.71 -2.63
C GLU A 57 -2.78 -12.44 -1.80
N ILE A 58 -1.91 -12.13 -0.82
CA ILE A 58 -1.99 -10.89 -0.05
C ILE A 58 -1.71 -9.69 -0.96
N ASP A 59 -0.67 -9.74 -1.79
CA ASP A 59 -0.29 -8.66 -2.69
C ASP A 59 -1.40 -8.38 -3.71
N GLU A 60 -1.98 -9.41 -4.32
CA GLU A 60 -3.14 -9.29 -5.22
C GLU A 60 -4.36 -8.68 -4.52
N PHE A 61 -4.66 -9.15 -3.31
CA PHE A 61 -5.79 -8.62 -2.54
C PHE A 61 -5.57 -7.16 -2.13
N VAL A 62 -4.34 -6.79 -1.75
CA VAL A 62 -3.97 -5.42 -1.43
C VAL A 62 -4.07 -4.54 -2.68
N LEU A 63 -3.56 -4.99 -3.83
CA LEU A 63 -3.70 -4.28 -5.09
C LEU A 63 -5.17 -4.04 -5.42
N TRP A 64 -6.01 -5.08 -5.33
CA TRP A 64 -7.45 -4.98 -5.54
C TRP A 64 -8.12 -3.96 -4.61
N LEU A 65 -7.72 -3.88 -3.34
CA LEU A 65 -8.22 -2.88 -2.38
C LEU A 65 -7.86 -1.43 -2.79
N TYR A 66 -6.66 -1.26 -3.36
CA TYR A 66 -6.18 0.04 -3.84
C TYR A 66 -6.81 0.45 -5.17
N GLU A 67 -7.01 -0.50 -6.10
CA GLU A 67 -7.65 -0.27 -7.40
C GLU A 67 -9.17 -0.09 -7.29
N GLY A 68 -9.83 -0.87 -6.43
CA GLY A 68 -11.29 -0.91 -6.24
C GLY A 68 -11.90 0.30 -5.51
N LYS A 69 -11.08 1.23 -5.01
CA LYS A 69 -11.45 2.49 -4.34
C LYS A 69 -12.48 2.36 -3.18
N ARG A 70 -11.95 2.13 -1.98
CA ARG A 70 -12.48 2.74 -0.71
C ARG A 70 -11.49 3.71 -0.06
N THR A 71 -10.55 4.26 -0.84
CA THR A 71 -9.68 5.35 -0.37
C THR A 71 -10.41 6.68 -0.53
N GLY A 72 -10.91 7.25 0.57
CA GLY A 72 -11.45 8.61 0.57
C GLY A 72 -10.41 9.59 0.01
N LYS A 73 -10.65 10.10 -1.20
CA LYS A 73 -9.80 10.97 -2.05
C LYS A 73 -8.52 10.32 -2.64
N VAL A 74 -8.60 10.10 -3.96
CA VAL A 74 -7.54 10.17 -4.99
C VAL A 74 -6.31 9.26 -4.78
N PHE A 75 -6.41 8.04 -5.28
CA PHE A 75 -5.26 7.37 -5.89
C PHE A 75 -4.88 8.18 -7.14
N VAL A 76 -3.63 8.66 -7.20
CA VAL A 76 -3.14 9.50 -8.30
C VAL A 76 -3.19 8.67 -9.57
N SER A 77 -4.06 9.07 -10.51
CA SER A 77 -4.28 8.41 -11.80
C SER A 77 -3.13 8.62 -12.80
N LYS A 78 -1.89 8.56 -12.34
CA LYS A 78 -0.69 8.59 -13.18
C LYS A 78 0.18 7.40 -12.82
N LEU A 79 -0.27 6.21 -13.21
CA LEU A 79 0.55 5.00 -13.23
C LEU A 79 0.44 4.24 -14.57
N PHE A 80 -0.09 4.90 -15.60
CA PHE A 80 0.09 4.55 -17.01
C PHE A 80 0.32 5.83 -17.81
#